data_AF-A0A963FY53-F1
#
_entry.id   AF-A0A963FY53-F1
#
_cell.length_a   1.000
_cell.length_b   1.000
_cell.length_c   1.000
_cell.angle_alpha   90.00
_cell.angle_beta   90.00
_cell.angle_gamma   90.00
#
_symmetry.space_group_name_H-M   'P 1'
#
loop_
_entity.id
_entity.type
_entity.pdbx_description
1 polymer ?
#
loop_
_entity_poly.entity_id
_entity_poly.type
_entity_poly.pdbx_seq_one_letter_code
_entity_poly.pdbx_strand_id
1 'polypeptide(L)'
;MTVLSLESIAFYCAFSMFVFYQQLHAKNFKGGSQSVALALNVSAFAGMVTGIGYLAYYGWSVAWWAPIVIFVIGILASMMGMVVERMTGALALSLAGFLGWPLCAWFMFRAIPA
;
A
#
# COMPACT_ATOMS: atom_id res chain seq x y z
N MET A 1 -13.37 -22.57 8.49
CA MET A 1 -12.00 -22.08 8.77
C MET A 1 -11.47 -21.36 7.54
N THR A 2 -11.89 -20.12 7.29
CA THR A 2 -11.31 -19.27 6.24
C THR A 2 -10.38 -18.27 6.93
N VAL A 3 -9.18 -18.75 7.26
CA VAL A 3 -8.18 -18.01 8.06
C VAL A 3 -7.50 -16.88 7.27
N LEU A 4 -7.61 -16.90 5.93
CA LEU A 4 -7.12 -15.87 5.03
C LEU A 4 -8.27 -15.35 4.16
N SER A 5 -8.66 -14.09 4.33
CA SER A 5 -9.55 -13.44 3.37
C SER A 5 -8.73 -12.99 2.15
N LEU A 6 -8.84 -13.76 1.06
CA LEU A 6 -8.16 -13.50 -0.21
C LEU A 6 -8.42 -12.07 -0.72
N GLU A 7 -9.61 -11.54 -0.45
CA GLU A 7 -9.98 -10.15 -0.74
C GLU A 7 -9.09 -9.15 0.00
N SER A 8 -8.90 -9.29 1.33
CA SER A 8 -8.07 -8.35 2.09
C SER A 8 -6.61 -8.38 1.62
N ILE A 9 -6.11 -9.57 1.24
CA ILE A 9 -4.75 -9.74 0.72
C ILE A 9 -4.62 -9.06 -0.64
N ALA A 10 -5.60 -9.23 -1.53
CA ALA A 10 -5.61 -8.56 -2.83
C ALA A 10 -5.62 -7.03 -2.69
N PHE A 11 -6.42 -6.49 -1.77
CA PHE A 11 -6.43 -5.05 -1.46
C PHE A 11 -5.14 -4.59 -0.79
N TYR A 12 -4.54 -5.41 0.08
CA TYR A 12 -3.23 -5.12 0.68
C TYR A 12 -2.12 -5.11 -0.37
N CYS A 13 -2.17 -5.97 -1.39
CA CYS A 13 -1.23 -5.94 -2.52
C CYS A 13 -1.36 -4.65 -3.31
N ALA A 14 -2.57 -4.25 -3.67
CA ALA A 14 -2.82 -2.99 -4.38
C ALA A 14 -2.38 -1.77 -3.54
N PHE A 15 -2.73 -1.77 -2.25
CA PHE A 15 -2.27 -0.78 -1.27
C PHE A 15 -0.74 -0.70 -1.22
N SER A 16 -0.06 -1.84 -1.10
CA SER A 16 1.40 -1.93 -1.01
C SER A 16 2.07 -1.39 -2.27
N MET A 17 1.51 -1.69 -3.46
CA MET A 17 1.97 -1.09 -4.71
C MET A 17 1.85 0.44 -4.66
N PHE A 18 0.67 0.97 -4.33
CA PHE A 18 0.43 2.42 -4.31
C PHE A 18 1.35 3.14 -3.32
N VAL A 19 1.49 2.64 -2.09
CA VAL A 19 2.37 3.24 -1.07
C VAL A 19 3.83 3.18 -1.50
N PHE A 20 4.30 2.04 -2.05
CA PHE A 20 5.66 1.90 -2.55
C PHE A 20 5.97 2.91 -3.66
N TYR A 21 5.03 3.09 -4.58
CA TYR A 21 5.17 4.06 -5.67
C TYR A 21 5.17 5.49 -5.20
N GLN A 22 4.34 5.80 -4.21
CA GLN A 22 4.29 7.12 -3.64
C GLN A 22 5.60 7.47 -2.90
N GLN A 23 6.21 6.49 -2.22
CA GLN A 23 7.55 6.62 -1.65
C GLN A 23 8.63 6.79 -2.74
N LEU A 24 8.55 6.05 -3.84
CA LEU A 24 9.48 6.16 -4.96
C LEU A 24 9.38 7.54 -5.64
N HIS A 25 8.18 8.04 -5.84
CA HIS A 25 7.93 9.37 -6.41
C HIS A 25 8.43 10.48 -5.48
N ALA A 26 8.19 10.35 -4.17
CA ALA A 26 8.71 11.28 -3.17
C ALA A 26 10.25 11.33 -3.16
N LYS A 27 10.92 10.17 -3.31
CA LYS A 27 12.40 10.10 -3.40
C LYS A 27 12.98 10.67 -4.69
N ASN A 28 12.29 10.51 -5.82
CA ASN A 28 12.75 10.97 -7.13
C ASN A 28 12.29 12.40 -7.48
N PHE A 29 11.57 13.09 -6.59
CA PHE A 29 11.03 14.41 -6.84
C PHE A 29 12.14 15.47 -6.88
N LYS A 30 12.45 16.01 -8.08
CA LYS A 30 13.55 16.97 -8.32
C LYS A 30 13.23 18.43 -7.95
N GLY A 31 12.39 18.68 -6.94
CA GLY A 31 12.28 20.00 -6.32
C GLY A 31 11.42 21.04 -7.05
N GLY A 32 10.38 20.64 -7.77
CA GLY A 32 9.49 21.58 -8.46
C GLY A 32 8.63 22.45 -7.53
N SER A 33 8.03 21.88 -6.49
CA SER A 33 7.38 22.66 -5.42
C SER A 33 7.51 21.97 -4.06
N GLN A 34 7.84 22.75 -3.03
CA GLN A 34 8.05 22.25 -1.68
C GLN A 34 6.76 21.69 -1.06
N SER A 35 5.61 22.28 -1.39
CA SER A 35 4.30 21.84 -0.91
C SER A 35 3.90 20.47 -1.46
N VAL A 36 4.16 20.20 -2.75
CA VAL A 36 3.89 18.89 -3.36
C VAL A 36 4.80 17.82 -2.78
N ALA A 37 6.09 18.13 -2.60
CA ALA A 37 7.03 17.22 -1.95
C ALA A 37 6.61 16.86 -0.51
N LEU A 38 6.10 17.83 0.24
CA LEU A 38 5.63 17.62 1.62
C LEU A 38 4.34 16.77 1.63
N ALA A 39 3.36 17.07 0.78
CA ALA A 39 2.13 16.27 0.67
C ALA A 39 2.41 14.82 0.26
N LEU A 40 3.33 14.60 -0.67
CA LEU A 40 3.78 13.26 -1.09
C LEU A 40 4.43 12.49 0.06
N ASN A 41 5.36 13.12 0.80
CA ASN A 41 6.02 12.48 1.93
C ASN A 41 5.06 12.18 3.09
N VAL A 42 4.17 13.12 3.44
CA VAL A 42 3.16 12.91 4.50
C VAL A 42 2.22 11.77 4.13
N SER A 43 1.75 11.72 2.89
CA SER A 43 0.86 10.65 2.44
C SER A 43 1.58 9.31 2.33
N ALA A 44 2.83 9.28 1.87
CA ALA A 44 3.63 8.05 1.85
C ALA A 44 3.91 7.53 3.26
N PHE A 45 4.15 8.43 4.22
CA PHE A 45 4.31 8.09 5.63
C PHE A 45 3.00 7.58 6.24
N ALA A 46 1.88 8.26 5.99
CA ALA A 46 0.56 7.82 6.44
C ALA A 46 0.18 6.44 5.88
N GLY A 47 0.49 6.19 4.61
CA GLY A 47 0.35 4.86 3.99
C GLY A 47 1.21 3.81 4.70
N MET A 48 2.47 4.11 4.99
CA MET A 48 3.33 3.18 5.73
C MET A 48 2.78 2.85 7.13
N VAL A 49 2.38 3.87 7.90
CA VAL A 49 1.78 3.70 9.23
C VAL A 49 0.50 2.86 9.15
N THR A 50 -0.34 3.11 8.14
CA THR A 50 -1.58 2.38 7.92
C THR A 50 -1.30 0.90 7.58
N GLY A 51 -0.29 0.62 6.76
CA GLY A 51 0.10 -0.75 6.43
C GLY A 51 0.63 -1.52 7.64
N ILE A 52 1.47 -0.88 8.46
CA ILE A 52 1.97 -1.48 9.72
C ILE A 52 0.82 -1.70 10.70
N GLY A 53 -0.08 -0.73 10.85
CA GLY A 53 -1.26 -0.84 11.70
C GLY A 53 -2.18 -1.97 11.26
N TYR A 54 -2.40 -2.13 9.96
CA TYR A 54 -3.17 -3.24 9.39
C TYR A 54 -2.53 -4.59 9.71
N LEU A 55 -1.22 -4.75 9.49
CA LEU A 55 -0.50 -5.98 9.80
C LEU A 55 -0.59 -6.33 11.30
N ALA A 56 -0.40 -5.34 12.18
CA ALA A 56 -0.54 -5.55 13.63
C ALA A 56 -1.97 -5.98 14.00
N TYR A 57 -2.99 -5.31 13.45
CA TYR A 57 -4.39 -5.61 13.72
C TYR A 57 -4.82 -6.98 13.19
N TYR A 58 -4.38 -7.35 11.98
CA TYR A 58 -4.63 -8.67 11.40
C TYR A 58 -3.94 -9.78 12.21
N GLY A 59 -2.72 -9.52 12.68
CA GLY A 59 -1.97 -10.45 13.54
C GLY A 59 -2.65 -10.69 14.88
N TRP A 60 -3.19 -9.62 15.47
CA TRP A 60 -3.93 -9.68 16.72
C TRP A 60 -5.29 -10.38 16.59
N SER A 61 -6.02 -10.08 15.51
CA SER A 61 -7.42 -10.54 15.34
C SER A 61 -7.53 -11.95 14.76
N VAL A 62 -6.60 -12.34 13.88
CA VAL A 62 -6.70 -13.60 13.12
C VAL A 62 -5.61 -14.59 13.53
N ALA A 63 -4.34 -14.26 13.27
CA ALA A 63 -3.21 -15.12 13.59
C ALA A 63 -1.88 -14.37 13.53
N TRP A 64 -1.02 -14.57 14.52
CA TRP A 64 0.29 -13.90 14.64
C TRP A 64 1.25 -14.13 13.47
N TRP A 65 1.14 -15.27 12.77
CA TRP A 65 1.99 -15.59 11.61
C TRP A 65 1.47 -14.98 10.29
N ALA A 66 0.18 -14.64 10.19
CA ALA A 66 -0.44 -14.15 8.97
C ALA A 66 0.13 -12.81 8.48
N PRO A 67 0.46 -11.82 9.34
CA PRO A 67 1.09 -10.58 8.93
C PRO A 67 2.40 -10.79 8.17
N ILE A 68 3.22 -11.76 8.59
CA ILE A 68 4.49 -12.06 7.92
C ILE A 68 4.22 -12.51 6.48
N VAL A 69 3.24 -13.40 6.28
CA VAL A 69 2.87 -13.90 4.96
C VAL A 69 2.30 -12.78 4.09
N ILE A 70 1.38 -11.98 4.63
CA ILE A 70 0.76 -10.85 3.91
C ILE A 70 1.82 -9.82 3.52
N PHE A 71 2.77 -9.54 4.41
CA PHE A 71 3.88 -8.63 4.14
C PHE A 71 4.78 -9.13 2.99
N VAL A 72 5.17 -10.41 3.00
CA VAL A 72 5.98 -11.02 1.92
C VAL A 72 5.23 -10.97 0.58
N ILE A 73 3.94 -11.29 0.57
CA ILE A 73 3.11 -11.21 -0.64
C ILE A 73 3.00 -9.76 -1.13
N GLY A 74 2.82 -8.80 -0.22
CA GLY A 74 2.80 -7.37 -0.54
C GLY A 74 4.10 -6.89 -1.18
N ILE A 75 5.26 -7.35 -0.70
CA ILE A 75 6.55 -7.05 -1.31
C ILE A 75 6.62 -7.61 -2.74
N LEU A 76 6.29 -8.89 -2.93
CA LEU A 76 6.29 -9.50 -4.26
C LEU A 76 5.35 -8.77 -5.23
N ALA A 77 4.17 -8.38 -4.75
CA ALA A 77 3.21 -7.59 -5.51
C ALA A 77 3.78 -6.20 -5.89
N SER A 78 4.44 -5.51 -4.95
CA SER A 78 5.08 -4.22 -5.23
C SER A 78 6.14 -4.31 -6.33
N MET A 79 6.86 -5.44 -6.44
CA MET A 79 7.79 -5.67 -7.55
C MET A 79 7.08 -5.82 -8.90
N MET A 80 5.90 -6.45 -8.93
CA MET A 80 5.07 -6.51 -10.15
C MET A 80 4.52 -5.14 -10.54
N GLY A 81 4.35 -4.24 -9.57
CA GLY A 81 3.99 -2.84 -9.82
C GLY A 81 4.95 -2.13 -10.79
N MET A 82 6.22 -2.54 -10.85
CA MET A 82 7.22 -2.03 -11.83
C MET A 82 6.81 -2.26 -13.28
N VAL A 83 6.07 -3.34 -13.55
CA VAL A 83 5.52 -3.60 -14.89
C VAL A 83 4.35 -2.65 -15.16
N VAL A 84 3.51 -2.40 -14.17
CA VAL A 84 2.36 -1.48 -14.29
C VAL A 84 2.83 -0.04 -14.52
N GLU A 85 3.85 0.41 -13.79
CA GLU A 85 4.45 1.73 -13.98
C GLU A 85 4.95 1.95 -15.42
N ARG A 86 5.58 0.93 -16.03
CA ARG A 86 6.03 1.02 -17.42
C ARG A 86 4.88 1.23 -18.40
N MET A 87 3.66 0.82 -18.05
CA MET A 87 2.48 0.95 -18.92
C MET A 87 1.72 2.26 -18.70
N THR A 88 1.60 2.74 -17.46
CA THR A 88 0.77 3.92 -17.12
C THR A 88 1.56 5.20 -16.89
N GLY A 89 2.87 5.11 -16.65
CA GLY A 89 3.74 6.23 -16.32
C GLY A 89 3.72 6.60 -14.82
N ALA A 90 4.88 7.03 -14.31
CA ALA A 90 5.10 7.30 -12.88
C ALA A 90 4.21 8.41 -12.28
N LEU A 91 3.74 9.34 -13.11
CA LEU A 91 2.90 10.47 -12.69
C LEU A 91 1.44 10.07 -12.48
N ALA A 92 0.87 9.29 -13.41
CA ALA A 92 -0.47 8.74 -13.27
C ALA A 92 -0.53 7.79 -12.06
N LEU A 93 0.53 7.03 -11.84
CA LEU A 93 0.61 6.09 -10.73
C LEU A 93 0.78 6.78 -9.36
N SER A 94 1.45 7.94 -9.28
CA SER A 94 1.56 8.68 -8.02
C SER A 94 0.26 9.38 -7.64
N LEU A 95 -0.46 9.94 -8.62
CA LEU A 95 -1.80 10.52 -8.44
C LEU A 95 -2.83 9.44 -8.09
N ALA A 96 -2.81 8.32 -8.81
CA ALA A 96 -3.62 7.15 -8.49
C ALA A 96 -3.23 6.57 -7.13
N GLY A 97 -1.95 6.62 -6.76
CA GLY A 97 -1.47 6.25 -5.43
C GLY A 97 -2.13 7.09 -4.34
N PHE A 98 -2.10 8.42 -4.48
CA PHE A 98 -2.61 9.38 -3.50
C PHE A 98 -4.09 9.15 -3.11
N LEU A 99 -4.94 8.77 -4.08
CA LEU A 99 -6.35 8.46 -3.86
C LEU A 99 -6.63 6.96 -3.70
N GLY A 100 -5.80 6.11 -4.31
CA GLY A 100 -5.96 4.67 -4.32
C GLY A 100 -5.58 4.02 -3.00
N TRP A 101 -4.51 4.48 -2.35
CA TRP A 101 -4.08 3.91 -1.06
C TRP A 101 -5.14 4.03 0.05
N PRO A 102 -5.85 5.16 0.28
CA PRO A 102 -6.87 5.22 1.34
C PRO A 102 -8.12 4.39 1.00
N LEU A 103 -8.48 4.28 -0.29
CA LEU A 103 -9.57 3.43 -0.76
C LEU A 103 -9.25 1.95 -0.53
N CYS A 104 -8.05 1.51 -0.92
CA CYS A 104 -7.58 0.15 -0.65
C CYS A 104 -7.45 -0.12 0.85
N ALA A 105 -7.05 0.88 1.64
CA ALA A 105 -7.00 0.76 3.09
C ALA A 105 -8.39 0.48 3.69
N TRP A 106 -9.41 1.21 3.26
CA TRP A 106 -10.76 0.98 3.74
C TRP A 106 -11.28 -0.44 3.40
N PHE A 107 -11.04 -0.89 2.16
CA PHE A 107 -11.44 -2.24 1.74
C PHE A 107 -10.66 -3.35 2.45
N MET A 108 -9.35 -3.19 2.67
CA MET A 108 -8.55 -4.22 3.36
C MET A 108 -9.01 -4.40 4.82
N PHE A 109 -9.33 -3.32 5.53
CA PHE A 109 -9.82 -3.40 6.92
C PHE A 109 -11.25 -3.96 6.99
N ARG A 110 -12.12 -3.63 6.03
CA ARG A 110 -13.49 -4.15 5.98
C ARG A 110 -13.53 -5.65 5.65
N ALA A 111 -12.59 -6.13 4.85
CA ALA A 111 -12.51 -7.53 4.42
C ALA A 111 -11.80 -8.45 5.45
N ILE A 112 -11.42 -7.93 6.62
CA ILE A 112 -10.88 -8.76 7.71
C ILE A 112 -12.03 -9.63 8.24
N PRO A 113 -11.90 -10.97 8.23
CA PRO A 113 -12.91 -11.84 8.80
C PRO A 113 -13.00 -11.59 10.31
N ALA A 114 -14.20 -11.28 10.80
CA ALA A 114 -14.51 -11.12 12.21
C ALA A 114 -14.56 -12.47 12.94
#